data_AF-A0A9D1EB70-F1
#
_entry.id   AF-A0A9D1EB70-F1
#
_cell.length_a   1.000
_cell.length_b   1.000
_cell.length_c   1.000
_cell.angle_alpha   90.00
_cell.angle_beta   90.00
_cell.angle_gamma   90.00
#
_symmetry.space_group_name_H-M   'P 1'
#
loop_
_entity.id
_entity.type
_entity.pdbx_description
1 polymer ?
#
loop_
_entity_poly.entity_id
_entity_poly.type
_entity_poly.pdbx_seq_one_letter_code
_entity_poly.pdbx_strand_id
1 'polypeptide(L)'
;MKVTYIQHSCFLVELDDRLLLFDYFDRDTIKDIGYEGKLPKLPEDKRLYVFASHSHKDHFSLEVLRWAKERPDTRYILSKDIRLGRNYLVRNGI
;
A
#
# COMPACT_ATOMS: atom_id res chain seq x y z
N MET A 1 -2.19 -1.03 -20.07
CA MET A 1 -1.64 -1.68 -18.87
C MET A 1 -0.15 -1.38 -18.76
N LYS A 2 0.30 -0.86 -17.61
CA LYS A 2 1.71 -0.59 -17.29
C LYS A 2 2.01 -1.17 -15.91
N VAL A 3 3.15 -1.83 -15.75
CA VAL A 3 3.59 -2.38 -14.47
C VAL A 3 4.86 -1.68 -14.05
N THR A 4 4.86 -1.12 -12.85
CA THR A 4 6.02 -0.47 -12.23
C THR A 4 6.44 -1.30 -11.04
N TYR A 5 7.60 -1.95 -11.13
CA TYR A 5 8.23 -2.56 -9.97
C TYR A 5 8.69 -1.45 -9.01
N ILE A 6 8.35 -1.58 -7.73
CA ILE A 6 8.81 -0.69 -6.67
C ILE A 6 9.88 -1.46 -5.91
N GLN A 7 9.55 -2.35 -4.98
CA GLN A 7 10.58 -3.03 -4.17
C GLN A 7 10.08 -4.36 -3.65
N HIS A 8 10.95 -5.36 -3.44
CA HIS A 8 10.54 -6.64 -2.88
C HIS A 8 9.37 -7.26 -3.65
N SER A 9 8.20 -7.44 -3.02
CA SER A 9 6.95 -7.86 -3.66
C SER A 9 6.00 -6.69 -3.99
N CYS A 10 6.44 -5.45 -3.80
CA CYS A 10 5.70 -4.24 -4.09
C CYS A 10 5.81 -3.83 -5.55
N PHE A 11 4.66 -3.78 -6.22
CA PHE A 11 4.52 -3.31 -7.59
C PHE A 11 3.22 -2.54 -7.75
N LEU A 12 3.24 -1.57 -8.66
CA LEU A 12 2.08 -0.79 -9.07
C LEU A 12 1.68 -1.22 -10.48
N VAL A 13 0.46 -1.76 -10.61
CA VAL A 13 -0.17 -2.01 -11.90
C VAL A 13 -1.11 -0.86 -12.23
N GLU A 14 -0.83 -0.17 -13.30
CA GLU A 14 -1.67 0.88 -13.85
C GLU A 14 -2.49 0.33 -15.02
N LEU A 15 -3.81 0.44 -14.87
CA LEU A 15 -4.81 0.16 -15.90
C LEU A 15 -5.46 1.49 -16.31
N ASP A 16 -6.48 1.41 -17.17
CA ASP A 16 -7.11 2.61 -17.74
C ASP A 16 -7.85 3.43 -16.67
N ASP A 17 -8.60 2.77 -15.79
CA ASP A 17 -9.47 3.39 -14.78
C ASP A 17 -9.02 3.16 -13.33
N ARG A 18 -7.98 2.34 -13.12
CA ARG A 18 -7.57 1.89 -11.78
C ARG A 18 -6.08 1.68 -11.63
N LEU A 19 -5.66 1.78 -10.37
CA LEU A 19 -4.32 1.50 -9.87
C LEU A 19 -4.40 0.33 -8.91
N LEU A 20 -3.56 -0.68 -9.10
CA LEU A 20 -3.44 -1.82 -8.21
C LEU A 20 -2.05 -1.79 -7.58
N LEU A 21 -1.97 -1.42 -6.30
CA LEU A 21 -0.73 -1.39 -5.54
C LEU A 21 -0.64 -2.63 -4.66
N PHE A 22 0.42 -3.40 -4.80
CA PHE A 22 0.64 -4.63 -4.05
C PHE A 22 1.72 -4.42 -3.00
N ASP A 23 1.55 -5.04 -1.83
CA ASP A 23 2.54 -5.23 -0.77
C ASP A 23 3.37 -4.00 -0.41
N TYR A 24 2.74 -2.82 -0.39
CA TYR A 24 3.46 -1.59 -0.12
C TYR A 24 3.90 -1.48 1.35
N PHE A 25 5.18 -1.16 1.52
CA PHE A 25 5.77 -0.78 2.80
C PHE A 25 6.78 0.35 2.61
N ASP A 26 7.07 1.08 3.69
CA ASP A 26 8.04 2.17 3.64
C ASP A 26 9.46 1.59 3.48
N ARG A 27 10.28 2.20 2.62
CA ARG A 27 11.67 1.79 2.39
C ARG A 27 12.48 1.69 3.70
N ASP A 28 12.23 2.55 4.68
CA ASP A 28 13.01 2.62 5.92
C ASP A 28 12.58 1.52 6.91
N THR A 29 11.56 0.72 6.55
CA THR A 29 11.09 -0.43 7.35
C THR A 29 12.13 -1.54 7.43
N ILE A 30 12.98 -1.71 6.41
CA ILE A 30 14.01 -2.76 6.35
C ILE A 30 15.36 -2.11 6.07
N LYS A 31 16.14 -1.89 7.13
CA LYS A 31 17.39 -1.13 7.09
C LYS A 31 18.52 -1.80 6.29
N ASP A 32 18.45 -3.12 6.13
CA ASP A 32 19.50 -3.91 5.47
C ASP A 32 19.25 -4.09 3.96
N ILE A 33 18.15 -3.54 3.42
CA ILE A 33 17.83 -3.57 2.00
C ILE A 33 18.07 -2.18 1.41
N GLY A 34 19.19 -2.01 0.70
CA GLY A 34 19.54 -0.76 0.03
C GLY A 34 18.71 -0.55 -1.23
N TYR A 35 17.54 0.08 -1.12
CA TYR A 35 16.69 0.38 -2.27
C TYR A 35 16.21 1.84 -2.33
N GLU A 36 16.15 2.38 -3.54
CA GLU A 36 15.90 3.81 -3.82
C GLU A 36 14.51 4.14 -4.36
N GLY A 37 13.71 3.14 -4.74
CA GLY A 37 12.45 3.39 -5.42
C GLY A 37 11.43 4.03 -4.51
N LYS A 38 10.86 5.10 -5.05
CA LYS A 38 9.79 5.86 -4.43
C LYS A 38 8.49 5.45 -5.12
N LEU A 39 7.40 5.42 -4.35
CA LEU A 39 6.07 5.33 -4.93
C LEU A 39 5.93 6.49 -5.95
N PRO A 40 5.65 6.22 -7.23
CA PRO A 40 5.42 7.29 -8.18
C PRO A 40 4.18 8.09 -7.77
N LYS A 41 4.07 9.34 -8.25
CA LYS A 41 2.85 10.11 -8.06
C LYS A 41 1.68 9.32 -8.66
N LEU A 42 0.68 9.01 -7.83
CA LEU A 42 -0.48 8.24 -8.26
C LEU A 42 -1.46 9.16 -8.99
N PRO A 43 -1.90 8.83 -10.23
CA PRO A 43 -2.94 9.57 -10.93
C PRO A 43 -4.21 9.73 -10.07
N GLU A 44 -4.74 10.95 -9.98
CA GLU A 44 -5.90 11.28 -9.13
C GLU A 44 -7.25 10.88 -9.74
N ASP A 45 -7.29 10.73 -11.06
CA ASP A 45 -8.45 10.30 -11.85
C ASP A 45 -8.73 8.79 -11.79
N LYS A 46 -7.78 7.99 -11.27
CA LYS A 46 -7.88 6.53 -11.24
C LYS A 46 -8.18 6.01 -9.83
N ARG A 47 -9.07 5.03 -9.73
CA ARG A 47 -9.39 4.42 -8.42
C ARG A 47 -8.22 3.58 -7.93
N LEU A 48 -7.81 3.78 -6.67
CA LEU A 48 -6.73 3.04 -6.05
C LEU A 48 -7.24 1.78 -5.33
N TYR A 49 -6.61 0.65 -5.60
CA TYR A 49 -6.76 -0.59 -4.87
C TYR A 49 -5.42 -0.94 -4.24
N VAL A 50 -5.41 -1.14 -2.92
CA VAL A 50 -4.22 -1.53 -2.16
C VAL A 50 -4.38 -2.97 -1.70
N PHE A 51 -3.45 -3.81 -2.10
CA PHE A 51 -3.38 -5.22 -1.74
C PHE A 51 -2.24 -5.44 -0.75
N ALA A 52 -2.46 -6.30 0.24
CA ALA A 52 -1.39 -6.80 1.10
C ALA A 52 -1.57 -8.30 1.34
N SER A 53 -0.55 -9.06 0.96
CA SER A 53 -0.58 -10.52 0.95
C SER A 53 -0.57 -11.15 2.35
N HIS A 54 0.07 -10.51 3.33
CA HIS A 54 0.12 -10.95 4.73
C HIS A 54 0.64 -9.84 5.67
N SER A 55 0.62 -10.08 6.98
CA SER A 55 0.89 -9.05 8.00
C SER A 55 2.36 -8.73 8.29
N HIS A 56 3.32 -9.31 7.55
CA HIS A 56 4.72 -8.99 7.78
C HIS A 56 5.06 -7.56 7.34
N LYS A 57 6.05 -6.96 7.99
CA LYS A 57 6.39 -5.54 7.84
C LYS A 57 6.91 -5.19 6.44
N ASP A 58 7.47 -6.17 5.75
CA ASP A 58 7.97 -6.12 4.37
C ASP A 58 6.89 -6.39 3.31
N HIS A 59 5.63 -6.54 3.75
CA HIS A 59 4.45 -6.74 2.88
C HIS A 59 3.27 -5.82 3.21
N PHE A 60 3.26 -5.21 4.40
CA PHE A 60 2.19 -4.30 4.81
C PHE A 60 2.71 -3.18 5.70
N SER A 61 2.47 -1.94 5.28
CA SER A 61 2.60 -0.76 6.13
C SER A 61 1.23 -0.20 6.50
N LEU A 62 1.05 0.11 7.80
CA LEU A 62 -0.16 0.73 8.31
C LEU A 62 -0.41 2.12 7.71
N GLU A 63 0.64 2.81 7.25
CA GLU A 63 0.57 4.14 6.66
C GLU A 63 -0.28 4.19 5.39
N VAL A 64 -0.40 3.08 4.65
CA VAL A 64 -1.27 3.03 3.44
C VAL A 64 -2.72 3.31 3.77
N LEU A 65 -3.16 3.04 5.01
CA LEU A 65 -4.53 3.30 5.45
C LEU A 65 -4.81 4.80 5.61
N ARG A 66 -3.78 5.63 5.81
CA ARG A 66 -3.96 7.08 5.93
C ARG A 66 -4.36 7.73 4.61
N TRP A 67 -4.01 7.11 3.47
CA TRP A 67 -4.39 7.59 2.15
C TRP A 67 -5.91 7.62 1.93
N ALA A 68 -6.70 6.89 2.73
CA ALA A 68 -8.16 7.00 2.73
C ALA A 68 -8.65 8.42 3.04
N LYS A 69 -7.84 9.27 3.72
CA LYS A 69 -8.19 10.68 3.98
C LYS A 69 -8.12 11.54 2.73
N GLU A 70 -7.11 11.32 1.88
CA GLU A 70 -6.88 12.07 0.64
C GLU A 70 -7.65 11.46 -0.53
N ARG A 71 -7.85 10.14 -0.51
CA ARG A 71 -8.48 9.34 -1.56
C ARG A 71 -9.55 8.43 -0.95
N PRO A 72 -10.73 8.96 -0.60
CA PRO A 72 -11.77 8.21 0.12
C PRO A 72 -12.38 7.04 -0.68
N ASP A 73 -12.16 6.99 -2.00
CA ASP A 73 -12.59 5.88 -2.85
C ASP A 73 -11.58 4.73 -2.92
N THR A 74 -10.45 4.83 -2.21
CA THR A 74 -9.44 3.76 -2.09
C THR A 74 -10.03 2.50 -1.50
N ARG A 75 -9.74 1.35 -2.10
CA ARG A 75 -10.17 0.04 -1.61
C ARG A 75 -8.99 -0.76 -1.10
N TYR A 76 -9.10 -1.29 0.11
CA TYR A 76 -8.08 -2.13 0.73
C TYR A 76 -8.51 -3.60 0.65
N ILE A 77 -7.68 -4.44 0.05
CA ILE A 77 -7.90 -5.88 -0.13
C ILE A 77 -6.76 -6.58 0.62
N LEU A 78 -7.02 -6.93 1.87
CA LEU A 78 -6.01 -7.37 2.82
C LEU A 78 -6.22 -8.84 3.17
N SER A 79 -5.13 -9.58 3.34
CA SER A 79 -5.19 -10.94 3.86
C SER A 79 -5.81 -10.99 5.25
N LYS A 80 -6.43 -12.13 5.57
CA LYS A 80 -7.17 -12.39 6.82
C LYS A 80 -6.29 -12.26 8.08
N ASP A 81 -4.99 -12.48 7.96
CA ASP A 81 -4.03 -12.37 9.06
C ASP A 81 -3.71 -10.91 9.43
N ILE A 82 -4.01 -9.94 8.55
CA ILE A 82 -3.89 -8.51 8.82
C ILE A 82 -5.07 -8.06 9.69
N ARG A 83 -4.85 -8.04 11.02
CA ARG A 83 -5.90 -7.73 12.00
C ARG A 83 -6.03 -6.22 12.27
N LEU A 84 -7.02 -5.58 11.64
CA LEU A 84 -7.34 -4.15 11.82
C LEU A 84 -8.55 -3.94 12.73
N GLY A 85 -8.38 -4.19 14.02
CA GLY A 85 -9.44 -3.89 15.01
C GLY A 85 -9.63 -2.39 15.21
N ARG A 86 -10.87 -1.96 15.52
CA ARG A 86 -11.18 -0.53 15.77
C ARG A 86 -10.22 0.12 16.78
N ASN A 87 -9.99 -0.52 17.93
CA ASN A 87 -9.07 0.01 18.96
C ASN A 87 -7.62 0.12 18.47
N TYR A 88 -7.20 -0.79 17.58
CA TYR A 88 -5.88 -0.74 16.97
C TYR A 88 -5.76 0.46 16.03
N LEU A 89 -6.75 0.69 15.18
CA LEU A 89 -6.77 1.84 14.26
C LEU A 89 -6.74 3.18 15.02
N VAL A 90 -7.63 3.33 16.02
CA VAL A 90 -7.70 4.55 16.85
C VAL A 90 -6.37 4.82 17.55
N ARG A 91 -5.74 3.79 18.14
CA ARG A 91 -4.43 3.93 18.80
C ARG A 91 -3.31 4.36 17.85
N ASN A 92 -3.45 4.09 16.56
CA ASN A 92 -2.49 4.49 15.52
C ASN A 92 -2.93 5.77 14.76
N GLY A 93 -3.99 6.44 15.23
CA GLY A 93 -4.47 7.71 14.64
C GLY A 93 -5.06 7.56 13.24
N ILE A 94 -5.63 6.38 12.94
CA ILE A 94 -6.37 6.10 11.71
C ILE A 94 -7.87 6.18 12.01
#